data_AF-A0A7S2H1A3-F1
#
_entry.id   AF-A0A7S2H1A3-F1
#
_cell.length_a   1.000
_cell.length_b   1.000
_cell.length_c   1.000
_cell.angle_alpha   90.00
_cell.angle_beta   90.00
_cell.angle_gamma   90.00
#
_symmetry.space_group_name_H-M   'P 1'
#
loop_
_entity.id
_entity.type
_entity.pdbx_description
1 polymer ?
#
loop_
_entity_poly.entity_id
_entity_poly.type
_entity_poly.pdbx_seq_one_letter_code
_entity_poly.pdbx_strand_id
1 'polypeptide(L)'
;MRCLQETETGGDNTTTYMQAYTSWVLGRQAEDDPHGIDVRTEPKYEIPTGEVYEGAWCRPQNDGPGLRAISLMIFANSLLEQGESDYVKANLFGSDAPNGGAIYYDLQYLVDGGWSTNTCDLWEEVQSYDFFWNRVTMYRALIMGAEFASSLGDDVSSAAYLETADAVGATLGAHDNGDYVYESTNREIDGAVFCAINNGYTNASDFMSFASPYEESTARTVVTYIQAFCDEYSINTQDSDSGIPGVLIGRYPGDTYAGGNPWVLTTAALAQVFYRAAFQTKTFGLPSEAAQEQWSKLGITTSTSSEMAQALATSGDSVLLRLAKHVNGDGGRLDEQIDRDSGEQASAQSLTWSYAEVLNAMKARTDYFA
;
A
#
# COMPACT_ATOMS: atom_id res chain seq x y z
N MET A 1 31.01 26.70 1.13
CA MET A 1 29.56 26.83 1.35
C MET A 1 29.04 25.46 1.74
N ARG A 2 28.94 25.20 3.05
CA ARG A 2 28.29 24.01 3.63
C ARG A 2 26.98 24.52 4.22
N CYS A 3 25.88 24.33 3.51
CA CYS A 3 24.54 24.63 3.98
C CYS A 3 23.64 23.50 3.46
N LEU A 4 23.78 22.32 4.04
CA LEU A 4 22.85 21.17 4.01
C LEU A 4 23.45 20.13 4.98
N GLN A 5 23.44 20.49 6.26
CA GLN A 5 23.46 19.53 7.35
C GLN A 5 22.33 20.00 8.25
N GLU A 6 21.11 19.56 7.95
CA GLU A 6 20.15 19.42 9.03
C GLU A 6 20.65 18.24 9.86
N THR A 7 21.33 18.57 10.95
CA THR A 7 21.40 17.70 12.10
C THR A 7 20.03 17.76 12.78
N GLU A 8 19.11 16.86 12.44
CA GLU A 8 18.20 16.40 13.49
C GLU A 8 19.00 15.46 14.39
N THR A 9 19.35 15.98 15.56
CA THR A 9 19.74 15.19 16.73
C THR A 9 18.51 14.89 17.60
N GLY A 10 17.36 14.57 16.97
CA GLY A 10 16.34 13.80 17.66
C GLY A 10 16.87 12.37 17.74
N GLY A 11 16.98 11.80 18.94
CA GLY A 11 17.32 10.37 19.04
C GLY A 11 16.36 9.57 18.18
N ASP A 12 16.88 8.59 17.43
CA ASP A 12 16.06 7.66 16.67
C ASP A 12 15.17 6.88 17.66
N ASN A 13 13.95 7.39 17.88
CA ASN A 13 12.95 6.80 18.76
C ASN A 13 12.15 5.70 18.05
N THR A 14 12.52 5.32 16.81
CA THR A 14 11.79 4.32 16.02
C THR A 14 11.72 2.99 16.77
N THR A 15 12.82 2.53 17.36
CA THR A 15 12.83 1.32 18.19
C THR A 15 11.84 1.43 19.35
N THR A 16 11.83 2.56 20.08
CA THR A 16 10.91 2.77 21.20
C THR A 16 9.45 2.76 20.75
N TYR A 17 9.12 3.45 19.65
CA TYR A 17 7.75 3.46 19.12
C TYR A 17 7.32 2.09 18.60
N MET A 18 8.21 1.37 17.92
CA MET A 18 7.90 0.03 17.42
C MET A 18 7.77 -1.00 18.55
N GLN A 19 8.55 -0.90 19.63
CA GLN A 19 8.36 -1.75 20.82
C GLN A 19 7.04 -1.46 21.54
N ALA A 20 6.65 -0.18 21.63
CA ALA A 20 5.33 0.20 22.15
C ALA A 20 4.20 -0.33 21.26
N TYR A 21 4.37 -0.25 19.93
CA TYR A 21 3.43 -0.83 18.98
C TYR A 21 3.36 -2.37 19.10
N THR A 22 4.48 -3.08 19.19
CA THR A 22 4.50 -4.54 19.46
C THR A 22 3.75 -4.88 20.74
N SER A 23 3.97 -4.12 21.82
CA SER A 23 3.27 -4.33 23.08
C SER A 23 1.76 -4.11 22.94
N TRP A 24 1.35 -3.10 22.16
CA TRP A 24 -0.06 -2.87 21.84
C TRP A 24 -0.64 -4.03 21.04
N VAL A 25 0.03 -4.48 19.97
CA VAL A 25 -0.41 -5.61 19.13
C VAL A 25 -0.60 -6.88 19.95
N LEU A 26 0.39 -7.25 20.77
CA LEU A 26 0.29 -8.42 21.65
C LEU A 26 -0.88 -8.33 22.63
N GLY A 27 -1.17 -7.12 23.13
CA GLY A 27 -2.34 -6.86 23.95
C GLY A 27 -3.64 -7.12 23.20
N ARG A 28 -3.78 -6.56 21.99
CA ARG A 28 -5.00 -6.71 21.16
C ARG A 28 -5.24 -8.13 20.69
N GLN A 29 -4.18 -8.82 20.26
CA GLN A 29 -4.24 -10.22 19.84
C GLN A 29 -4.66 -11.17 20.98
N ALA A 30 -4.62 -10.73 22.24
CA ALA A 30 -5.06 -11.48 23.40
C ALA A 30 -6.47 -11.11 23.89
N GLU A 31 -7.14 -10.15 23.24
CA GLU A 31 -8.50 -9.75 23.60
C GLU A 31 -9.55 -10.72 23.06
N ASP A 32 -10.62 -10.89 23.83
CA ASP A 32 -11.85 -11.49 23.32
C ASP A 32 -12.59 -10.45 22.49
N ASP A 33 -12.92 -10.79 21.24
CA ASP A 33 -13.73 -9.93 20.38
C ASP A 33 -15.22 -9.99 20.80
N PRO A 34 -15.86 -8.85 21.12
CA PRO A 34 -17.24 -8.80 21.60
C PRO A 34 -18.27 -9.19 20.52
N HIS A 35 -17.87 -9.24 19.24
CA HIS A 35 -18.72 -9.67 18.13
C HIS A 35 -18.54 -11.16 17.78
N GLY A 36 -17.63 -11.86 18.46
CA GLY A 36 -17.32 -13.27 18.20
C GLY A 36 -16.57 -13.50 16.90
N ILE A 37 -15.84 -12.50 16.42
CA ILE A 37 -14.99 -12.55 15.23
C ILE A 37 -13.54 -12.77 15.68
N ASP A 38 -12.67 -13.22 14.77
CA ASP A 38 -11.25 -13.29 15.08
C ASP A 38 -10.68 -11.88 15.29
N VAL A 39 -10.25 -11.57 16.51
CA VAL A 39 -9.77 -10.23 16.91
C VAL A 39 -8.64 -9.70 16.02
N ARG A 40 -7.84 -10.60 15.41
CA ARG A 40 -6.77 -10.20 14.48
C ARG A 40 -7.28 -9.43 13.27
N THR A 41 -8.57 -9.59 12.95
CA THR A 41 -9.27 -9.01 11.80
C THR A 41 -10.21 -7.86 12.17
N GLU A 42 -10.25 -7.45 13.44
CA GLU A 42 -11.00 -6.25 13.82
C GLU A 42 -10.25 -5.02 13.29
N PRO A 43 -10.90 -4.17 12.48
CA PRO A 43 -10.22 -3.07 11.80
C PRO A 43 -9.86 -1.92 12.73
N LYS A 44 -10.57 -1.74 13.84
CA LYS A 44 -10.35 -0.57 14.71
C LYS A 44 -10.66 -0.81 16.18
N TYR A 45 -9.98 -0.01 16.98
CA TYR A 45 -9.98 -0.08 18.44
C TYR A 45 -10.10 1.33 19.01
N GLU A 46 -10.61 1.45 20.23
CA GLU A 46 -10.75 2.72 20.92
C GLU A 46 -9.40 3.27 21.38
N ILE A 47 -9.23 4.60 21.37
CA ILE A 47 -8.05 5.26 21.93
C ILE A 47 -8.45 6.01 23.21
N PRO A 48 -7.72 5.88 24.33
CA PRO A 48 -6.45 5.16 24.48
C PRO A 48 -6.57 3.72 25.02
N THR A 49 -7.77 3.21 25.30
CA THR A 49 -7.96 1.91 25.98
C THR A 49 -7.45 0.74 25.13
N GLY A 50 -7.62 0.87 23.81
CA GLY A 50 -7.37 -0.16 22.83
C GLY A 50 -8.38 -1.29 22.87
N GLU A 51 -9.52 -1.12 23.53
CA GLU A 51 -10.61 -2.10 23.48
C GLU A 51 -11.19 -2.14 22.06
N VAL A 52 -11.68 -3.31 21.65
CA VAL A 52 -12.43 -3.46 20.39
C VAL A 52 -13.58 -2.45 20.33
N TYR A 53 -13.73 -1.79 19.17
CA TYR A 53 -14.83 -0.88 18.94
C TYR A 53 -16.17 -1.63 18.82
N GLU A 54 -17.00 -1.57 19.86
CA GLU A 54 -18.27 -2.34 19.92
C GLU A 54 -19.32 -1.91 18.88
N GLY A 55 -19.21 -0.71 18.31
CA GLY A 55 -20.21 -0.16 17.40
C GLY A 55 -20.33 -0.92 16.07
N ALA A 56 -21.43 -0.65 15.34
CA ALA A 56 -21.63 -1.21 14.01
C ALA A 56 -20.54 -0.70 13.05
N TRP A 57 -19.93 -1.63 12.32
CA TRP A 57 -18.84 -1.37 11.40
C TRP A 57 -18.72 -2.48 10.37
N CYS A 58 -18.03 -2.22 9.26
CA CYS A 58 -17.73 -3.27 8.28
C CYS A 58 -16.56 -4.12 8.79
N ARG A 59 -16.88 -5.31 9.30
CA ARG A 59 -15.95 -6.31 9.83
C ARG A 59 -16.35 -7.72 9.38
N PRO A 60 -15.43 -8.70 9.34
CA PRO A 60 -13.98 -8.55 9.54
C PRO A 60 -13.27 -7.81 8.40
N GLN A 61 -12.02 -7.38 8.64
CA GLN A 61 -11.06 -6.95 7.63
C GLN A 61 -9.80 -7.81 7.72
N ASN A 62 -9.61 -8.67 6.73
CA ASN A 62 -8.58 -9.71 6.77
C ASN A 62 -7.23 -9.33 6.14
N ASP A 63 -7.10 -8.12 5.61
CA ASP A 63 -5.83 -7.52 5.18
C ASP A 63 -4.92 -7.12 6.38
N GLY A 64 -5.54 -6.71 7.50
CA GLY A 64 -4.87 -6.27 8.72
C GLY A 64 -3.75 -7.20 9.24
N PRO A 65 -3.98 -8.52 9.41
CA PRO A 65 -2.94 -9.47 9.82
C PRO A 65 -1.72 -9.47 8.90
N GLY A 66 -1.91 -9.46 7.58
CA GLY A 66 -0.82 -9.45 6.61
C GLY A 66 0.02 -8.17 6.70
N LEU A 67 -0.64 -7.02 6.73
CA LEU A 67 0.00 -5.70 6.87
C LEU A 67 0.81 -5.60 8.18
N ARG A 68 0.20 -6.03 9.29
CA ARG A 68 0.83 -6.00 10.61
C ARG A 68 2.05 -6.92 10.68
N ALA A 69 1.96 -8.13 10.12
CA ALA A 69 3.09 -9.05 10.02
C ALA A 69 4.24 -8.45 9.19
N ILE A 70 3.95 -7.82 8.05
CA ILE A 70 4.97 -7.15 7.22
C ILE A 70 5.71 -6.09 8.02
N SER A 71 4.99 -5.17 8.67
CA SER A 71 5.61 -4.09 9.47
C SER A 71 6.47 -4.64 10.61
N LEU A 72 5.96 -5.64 11.34
CA LEU A 72 6.68 -6.24 12.46
C LEU A 72 7.90 -7.06 12.01
N MET A 73 7.86 -7.71 10.85
CA MET A 73 9.04 -8.39 10.28
C MET A 73 10.13 -7.42 9.85
N ILE A 74 9.77 -6.27 9.26
CA ILE A 74 10.76 -5.21 8.96
C ILE A 74 11.45 -4.76 10.24
N PHE A 75 10.69 -4.55 11.31
CA PHE A 75 11.25 -4.19 12.60
C PHE A 75 12.07 -5.32 13.23
N ALA A 76 11.60 -6.56 13.17
CA ALA A 76 12.31 -7.73 13.70
C ALA A 76 13.68 -7.90 13.04
N ASN A 77 13.76 -7.77 11.71
CA ASN A 77 15.04 -7.84 10.99
C ASN A 77 16.01 -6.75 11.44
N SER A 78 15.53 -5.51 11.63
CA SER A 78 16.35 -4.42 12.18
C SER A 78 16.87 -4.73 13.58
N LEU A 79 16.07 -5.36 14.45
CA LEU A 79 16.51 -5.80 15.78
C LEU A 79 17.53 -6.94 15.71
N LEU A 80 17.35 -7.91 14.80
CA LEU A 80 18.30 -8.99 14.59
C LEU A 80 19.67 -8.45 14.16
N GLU A 81 19.71 -7.47 13.25
CA GLU A 81 20.93 -6.77 12.84
C GLU A 81 21.62 -6.05 14.00
N GLN A 82 20.84 -5.56 14.96
CA GLN A 82 21.33 -4.92 16.19
C GLN A 82 21.74 -5.92 17.29
N GLY A 83 21.54 -7.23 17.07
CA GLY A 83 21.83 -8.28 18.05
C GLY A 83 20.74 -8.52 19.09
N GLU A 84 19.56 -7.90 18.94
CA GLU A 84 18.43 -7.96 19.88
C GLU A 84 17.54 -9.20 19.66
N SER A 85 18.17 -10.37 19.47
CA SER A 85 17.48 -11.63 19.14
C SER A 85 16.54 -12.10 20.25
N ASP A 86 16.85 -11.80 21.51
CA ASP A 86 16.02 -12.21 22.65
C ASP A 86 14.67 -11.49 22.64
N TYR A 87 14.64 -10.21 22.26
CA TYR A 87 13.39 -9.46 22.12
C TYR A 87 12.51 -10.07 21.01
N VAL A 88 13.11 -10.40 19.87
CA VAL A 88 12.41 -10.99 18.73
C VAL A 88 11.77 -12.32 19.14
N LYS A 89 12.52 -13.21 19.80
CA LYS A 89 12.01 -14.52 20.25
C LYS A 89 10.92 -14.41 21.31
N ALA A 90 11.04 -13.44 22.22
CA ALA A 90 10.10 -13.28 23.33
C ALA A 90 8.76 -12.63 22.92
N ASN A 91 8.73 -11.84 21.84
CA ASN A 91 7.57 -11.00 21.52
C ASN A 91 7.05 -11.14 20.08
N LEU A 92 7.93 -11.40 19.11
CA LEU A 92 7.59 -11.31 17.69
C LEU A 92 7.47 -12.69 17.05
N PHE A 93 8.43 -13.58 17.28
CA PHE A 93 8.47 -14.92 16.68
C PHE A 93 9.31 -15.89 17.52
N GLY A 94 8.67 -16.72 18.33
CA GLY A 94 9.33 -17.73 19.16
C GLY A 94 8.37 -18.61 19.95
N SER A 95 8.76 -19.87 20.18
CA SER A 95 7.88 -20.89 20.79
C SER A 95 7.40 -20.55 22.20
N ASP A 96 8.16 -19.73 22.93
CA ASP A 96 7.85 -19.35 24.31
C ASP A 96 7.06 -18.02 24.38
N ALA A 97 6.89 -17.32 23.26
CA ALA A 97 6.11 -16.10 23.19
C ALA A 97 4.59 -16.43 23.22
N PRO A 98 3.75 -15.54 23.79
CA PRO A 98 2.29 -15.69 23.71
C PRO A 98 1.83 -15.89 22.26
N ASN A 99 1.07 -16.96 22.02
CA ASN A 99 0.63 -17.36 20.68
C ASN A 99 1.76 -17.50 19.64
N GLY A 100 3.00 -17.81 20.06
CA GLY A 100 4.16 -17.87 19.17
C GLY A 100 4.78 -16.51 18.82
N GLY A 101 4.22 -15.40 19.33
CA GLY A 101 4.65 -14.03 19.06
C GLY A 101 3.77 -13.34 18.02
N ALA A 102 3.85 -12.00 17.99
CA ALA A 102 2.93 -11.17 17.21
C ALA A 102 2.95 -11.47 15.70
N ILE A 103 4.13 -11.73 15.12
CA ILE A 103 4.29 -12.05 13.69
C ILE A 103 3.73 -13.44 13.41
N TYR A 104 4.13 -14.43 14.22
CA TYR A 104 3.69 -15.82 14.04
C TYR A 104 2.16 -15.89 14.10
N TYR A 105 1.54 -15.23 15.08
CA TYR A 105 0.09 -15.32 15.28
C TYR A 105 -0.71 -14.70 14.12
N ASP A 106 -0.22 -13.63 13.51
CA ASP A 106 -0.84 -13.05 12.31
C ASP A 106 -0.64 -13.93 11.05
N LEU A 107 0.54 -14.49 10.85
CA LEU A 107 0.78 -15.38 9.71
C LEU A 107 0.00 -16.70 9.84
N GLN A 108 -0.14 -17.21 11.06
CA GLN A 108 -0.92 -18.42 11.33
C GLN A 108 -2.41 -18.22 11.00
N TYR A 109 -2.98 -17.02 11.20
CA TYR A 109 -4.34 -16.69 10.73
C TYR A 109 -4.50 -16.98 9.24
N LEU A 110 -3.50 -16.59 8.44
CA LEU A 110 -3.52 -16.82 7.00
C LEU A 110 -3.39 -18.32 6.70
N VAL A 111 -2.44 -19.02 7.32
CA VAL A 111 -2.26 -20.48 7.13
C VAL A 111 -3.52 -21.27 7.50
N ASP A 112 -4.25 -20.85 8.54
CA ASP A 112 -5.47 -21.51 9.01
C ASP A 112 -6.69 -21.27 8.09
N GLY A 113 -6.49 -20.64 6.92
CA GLY A 113 -7.51 -20.40 5.91
C GLY A 113 -8.18 -19.03 5.99
N GLY A 114 -7.72 -18.16 6.91
CA GLY A 114 -8.23 -16.80 7.10
C GLY A 114 -8.19 -15.94 5.84
N TRP A 115 -7.24 -16.21 4.93
CA TRP A 115 -7.13 -15.53 3.64
C TRP A 115 -8.40 -15.70 2.79
N SER A 116 -9.08 -16.85 2.87
CA SER A 116 -10.23 -17.19 2.01
C SER A 116 -11.60 -16.80 2.58
N THR A 117 -11.63 -16.03 3.66
CA THR A 117 -12.88 -15.64 4.35
C THR A 117 -13.54 -14.42 3.70
N ASN A 118 -14.86 -14.29 3.88
CA ASN A 118 -15.58 -13.07 3.50
C ASN A 118 -15.11 -11.93 4.39
N THR A 119 -14.81 -10.79 3.80
CA THR A 119 -14.20 -9.65 4.48
C THR A 119 -14.76 -8.36 3.90
N CYS A 120 -14.56 -7.25 4.59
CA CYS A 120 -14.70 -5.93 4.02
C CYS A 120 -13.43 -5.53 3.24
N ASP A 121 -13.59 -4.60 2.31
CA ASP A 121 -12.50 -3.92 1.63
C ASP A 121 -11.79 -2.93 2.56
N LEU A 122 -10.63 -2.42 2.12
CA LEU A 122 -9.84 -1.39 2.81
C LEU A 122 -10.58 -0.06 3.02
N TRP A 123 -11.67 0.17 2.28
CA TRP A 123 -12.52 1.35 2.46
C TRP A 123 -13.66 1.12 3.43
N GLU A 124 -13.80 -0.10 3.94
CA GLU A 124 -14.73 -0.48 5.00
C GLU A 124 -16.22 -0.37 4.56
N GLU A 125 -16.51 -0.66 3.29
CA GLU A 125 -17.81 -0.37 2.66
C GLU A 125 -18.49 -1.59 2.04
N VAL A 126 -17.72 -2.41 1.33
CA VAL A 126 -18.25 -3.54 0.56
C VAL A 126 -17.58 -4.83 1.00
N GLN A 127 -18.30 -5.95 0.83
CA GLN A 127 -17.79 -7.26 1.19
C GLN A 127 -17.53 -8.13 -0.04
N SER A 128 -16.44 -8.88 0.00
CA SER A 128 -16.05 -9.86 -1.00
C SER A 128 -15.18 -10.92 -0.36
N TYR A 129 -15.06 -12.05 -1.03
CA TYR A 129 -14.06 -13.07 -0.71
C TYR A 129 -12.73 -12.82 -1.41
N ASP A 130 -12.70 -11.89 -2.39
CA ASP A 130 -11.63 -11.80 -3.38
C ASP A 130 -11.34 -10.32 -3.72
N PHE A 131 -10.65 -9.66 -2.79
CA PHE A 131 -10.11 -8.31 -2.94
C PHE A 131 -8.64 -8.38 -3.32
N PHE A 132 -8.25 -7.70 -4.40
CA PHE A 132 -6.88 -7.67 -4.89
C PHE A 132 -5.92 -7.13 -3.81
N TRP A 133 -6.29 -6.03 -3.12
CA TRP A 133 -5.51 -5.47 -2.00
C TRP A 133 -5.21 -6.52 -0.93
N ASN A 134 -6.23 -7.23 -0.47
CA ASN A 134 -6.10 -8.22 0.60
C ASN A 134 -5.19 -9.37 0.14
N ARG A 135 -5.40 -9.90 -1.08
CA ARG A 135 -4.57 -10.98 -1.64
C ARG A 135 -3.09 -10.60 -1.75
N VAL A 136 -2.81 -9.39 -2.24
CA VAL A 136 -1.44 -8.90 -2.43
C VAL A 136 -0.72 -8.74 -1.09
N THR A 137 -1.37 -8.14 -0.10
CA THR A 137 -0.77 -7.91 1.23
C THR A 137 -0.55 -9.24 1.97
N MET A 138 -1.51 -10.17 1.92
CA MET A 138 -1.38 -11.51 2.49
C MET A 138 -0.24 -12.29 1.87
N TYR A 139 -0.15 -12.33 0.54
CA TYR A 139 0.93 -13.05 -0.12
C TYR A 139 2.29 -12.48 0.27
N ARG A 140 2.44 -11.14 0.20
CA ARG A 140 3.72 -10.52 0.57
C ARG A 140 4.11 -10.88 2.00
N ALA A 141 3.16 -10.86 2.93
CA ALA A 141 3.39 -11.25 4.31
C ALA A 141 3.86 -12.71 4.41
N LEU A 142 3.26 -13.63 3.64
CA LEU A 142 3.63 -15.05 3.65
C LEU A 142 5.01 -15.31 3.06
N ILE A 143 5.40 -14.66 1.96
CA ILE A 143 6.76 -14.80 1.42
C ILE A 143 7.80 -14.21 2.35
N MET A 144 7.58 -13.00 2.86
CA MET A 144 8.47 -12.40 3.85
C MET A 144 8.56 -13.28 5.11
N GLY A 145 7.43 -13.86 5.53
CA GLY A 145 7.32 -14.78 6.65
C GLY A 145 8.09 -16.06 6.44
N ALA A 146 8.06 -16.62 5.23
CA ALA A 146 8.79 -17.84 4.88
C ALA A 146 10.31 -17.63 4.97
N GLU A 147 10.82 -16.53 4.40
CA GLU A 147 12.24 -16.16 4.47
C GLU A 147 12.65 -15.90 5.92
N PHE A 148 11.82 -15.13 6.66
CA PHE A 148 12.08 -14.79 8.05
C PHE A 148 12.12 -16.04 8.95
N ALA A 149 11.13 -16.92 8.86
CA ALA A 149 11.08 -18.17 9.63
C ALA A 149 12.28 -19.08 9.34
N SER A 150 12.64 -19.27 8.07
CA SER A 150 13.82 -20.08 7.70
C SER A 150 15.11 -19.46 8.23
N SER A 151 15.24 -18.12 8.21
CA SER A 151 16.40 -17.43 8.79
C SER A 151 16.58 -17.67 10.30
N LEU A 152 15.49 -17.98 11.00
CA LEU A 152 15.47 -18.32 12.42
C LEU A 152 15.55 -19.84 12.69
N GLY A 153 15.63 -20.66 11.63
CA GLY A 153 15.69 -22.12 11.70
C GLY A 153 14.34 -22.81 11.87
N ASP A 154 13.22 -22.12 11.62
CA ASP A 154 11.87 -22.68 11.62
C ASP A 154 11.39 -23.00 10.19
N ASP A 155 11.97 -24.07 9.62
CA ASP A 155 11.65 -24.52 8.27
C ASP A 155 10.22 -25.09 8.16
N VAL A 156 9.59 -25.48 9.27
CA VAL A 156 8.21 -25.99 9.28
C VAL A 156 7.23 -24.86 9.02
N SER A 157 7.34 -23.76 9.78
CA SER A 157 6.53 -22.56 9.53
C SER A 157 6.85 -21.98 8.14
N SER A 158 8.13 -21.95 7.75
CA SER A 158 8.53 -21.49 6.42
C SER A 158 7.82 -22.24 5.29
N ALA A 159 7.79 -23.58 5.34
CA ALA A 159 7.10 -24.40 4.34
C ALA A 159 5.59 -24.15 4.31
N ALA A 160 4.95 -24.02 5.49
CA ALA A 160 3.51 -23.74 5.58
C ALA A 160 3.15 -22.36 5.00
N TYR A 161 4.00 -21.35 5.24
CA TYR A 161 3.81 -20.02 4.67
C TYR A 161 3.96 -20.03 3.16
N LEU A 162 4.95 -20.76 2.60
CA LEU A 162 5.11 -20.90 1.14
C LEU A 162 3.92 -21.62 0.51
N GLU A 163 3.42 -22.70 1.11
CA GLU A 163 2.24 -23.41 0.59
C GLU A 163 0.99 -22.51 0.56
N THR A 164 0.80 -21.72 1.62
CA THR A 164 -0.31 -20.76 1.68
C THR A 164 -0.09 -19.61 0.69
N ALA A 165 1.14 -19.13 0.53
CA ALA A 165 1.48 -18.11 -0.46
C ALA A 165 1.15 -18.61 -1.88
N ASP A 166 1.54 -19.84 -2.24
CA ASP A 166 1.21 -20.43 -3.54
C ASP A 166 -0.31 -20.45 -3.79
N ALA A 167 -1.10 -20.81 -2.77
CA ALA A 167 -2.56 -20.82 -2.87
C ALA A 167 -3.16 -19.41 -3.08
N VAL A 168 -2.68 -18.40 -2.35
CA VAL A 168 -3.10 -16.99 -2.51
C VAL A 168 -2.64 -16.45 -3.87
N GLY A 169 -1.39 -16.71 -4.25
CA GLY A 169 -0.79 -16.22 -5.48
C GLY A 169 -1.49 -16.74 -6.72
N ALA A 170 -2.00 -17.98 -6.67
CA ALA A 170 -2.78 -18.58 -7.75
C ALA A 170 -4.08 -17.83 -8.08
N THR A 171 -4.61 -16.99 -7.18
CA THR A 171 -5.85 -16.22 -7.44
C THR A 171 -5.57 -14.85 -8.04
N LEU A 172 -4.38 -14.28 -7.83
CA LEU A 172 -4.09 -12.88 -8.19
C LEU A 172 -4.25 -12.59 -9.68
N GLY A 173 -3.83 -13.51 -10.55
CA GLY A 173 -3.93 -13.32 -12.00
C GLY A 173 -5.37 -13.17 -12.51
N ALA A 174 -6.38 -13.62 -11.75
CA ALA A 174 -7.78 -13.45 -12.12
C ALA A 174 -8.25 -11.99 -12.05
N HIS A 175 -7.53 -11.13 -11.31
CA HIS A 175 -7.83 -9.70 -11.20
C HIS A 175 -7.42 -8.88 -12.43
N ASP A 176 -6.72 -9.45 -13.41
CA ASP A 176 -6.57 -8.81 -14.72
C ASP A 176 -7.69 -9.29 -15.66
N ASN A 177 -8.63 -8.39 -15.98
CA ASN A 177 -9.73 -8.69 -16.90
C ASN A 177 -9.37 -8.48 -18.39
N GLY A 178 -8.12 -8.12 -18.69
CA GLY A 178 -7.64 -7.78 -20.03
C GLY A 178 -7.76 -6.30 -20.39
N ASP A 179 -8.61 -5.55 -19.69
CA ASP A 179 -8.74 -4.09 -19.83
C ASP A 179 -7.96 -3.36 -18.73
N TYR A 180 -8.05 -3.81 -17.48
CA TYR A 180 -7.33 -3.26 -16.32
C TYR A 180 -7.27 -4.30 -15.19
N VAL A 181 -6.38 -4.05 -14.22
CA VAL A 181 -6.38 -4.78 -12.96
C VAL A 181 -7.49 -4.19 -12.08
N TYR A 182 -8.40 -5.04 -11.61
CA TYR A 182 -9.57 -4.65 -10.84
C TYR A 182 -9.49 -5.12 -9.38
N GLU A 183 -10.05 -4.34 -8.47
CA GLU A 183 -9.98 -4.65 -7.04
C GLU A 183 -10.87 -5.87 -6.68
N SER A 184 -12.13 -5.85 -7.11
CA SER A 184 -13.05 -6.99 -6.99
C SER A 184 -14.23 -6.86 -7.96
N THR A 185 -15.01 -7.92 -8.15
CA THR A 185 -16.14 -7.91 -9.11
C THR A 185 -17.30 -6.97 -8.71
N ASN A 186 -17.40 -6.60 -7.43
CA ASN A 186 -18.38 -5.62 -6.94
C ASN A 186 -17.80 -4.22 -6.75
N ARG A 187 -16.50 -4.05 -7.01
CA ARG A 187 -15.77 -2.79 -6.94
C ARG A 187 -14.55 -2.86 -7.87
N GLU A 188 -14.79 -2.64 -9.16
CA GLU A 188 -13.76 -2.94 -10.17
C GLU A 188 -12.66 -1.86 -10.27
N ILE A 189 -13.04 -0.62 -10.60
CA ILE A 189 -12.10 0.52 -10.67
C ILE A 189 -12.01 1.13 -9.27
N ASP A 190 -10.93 0.84 -8.56
CA ASP A 190 -10.64 1.22 -7.19
C ASP A 190 -9.14 1.43 -6.88
N GLY A 191 -8.80 2.58 -6.29
CA GLY A 191 -7.45 3.07 -6.01
C GLY A 191 -6.66 2.16 -5.06
N ALA A 192 -7.34 1.24 -4.38
CA ALA A 192 -6.75 0.09 -3.71
C ALA A 192 -5.75 -0.67 -4.59
N VAL A 193 -6.00 -0.75 -5.90
CA VAL A 193 -5.11 -1.41 -6.86
C VAL A 193 -3.73 -0.74 -6.90
N PHE A 194 -3.64 0.60 -6.83
CA PHE A 194 -2.34 1.28 -6.79
C PHE A 194 -1.64 1.08 -5.45
N CYS A 195 -2.38 1.12 -4.34
CA CYS A 195 -1.85 0.76 -3.04
C CYS A 195 -1.32 -0.68 -3.06
N ALA A 196 -2.06 -1.62 -3.65
CA ALA A 196 -1.70 -3.03 -3.77
C ALA A 196 -0.44 -3.20 -4.62
N ILE A 197 -0.36 -2.62 -5.82
CA ILE A 197 0.84 -2.67 -6.67
C ILE A 197 2.06 -2.15 -5.91
N ASN A 198 1.91 -1.03 -5.21
CA ASN A 198 3.02 -0.45 -4.43
C ASN A 198 3.41 -1.29 -3.21
N ASN A 199 2.45 -1.93 -2.55
CA ASN A 199 2.71 -2.78 -1.40
C ASN A 199 3.07 -4.21 -1.78
N GLY A 200 2.77 -4.70 -2.97
CA GLY A 200 3.12 -6.04 -3.43
C GLY A 200 4.46 -6.10 -4.14
N TYR A 201 4.79 -5.05 -4.89
CA TYR A 201 6.01 -5.03 -5.69
C TYR A 201 7.27 -5.00 -4.81
N THR A 202 8.16 -5.96 -5.06
CA THR A 202 9.53 -6.01 -4.54
C THR A 202 10.49 -6.09 -5.73
N ASN A 203 11.65 -5.44 -5.64
CA ASN A 203 12.69 -5.53 -6.69
C ASN A 203 13.29 -6.95 -6.84
N ALA A 204 12.85 -7.91 -6.01
CA ALA A 204 13.48 -9.21 -5.81
C ALA A 204 12.62 -10.40 -6.27
N SER A 205 11.40 -10.20 -6.78
CA SER A 205 10.54 -11.35 -7.17
C SER A 205 9.66 -11.10 -8.40
N ASP A 206 9.52 -12.14 -9.24
CA ASP A 206 8.58 -12.28 -10.36
C ASP A 206 7.10 -12.33 -9.93
N PHE A 207 6.83 -12.20 -8.63
CA PHE A 207 5.60 -12.63 -7.97
C PHE A 207 4.34 -11.87 -8.42
N MET A 208 4.46 -10.62 -8.82
CA MET A 208 3.37 -9.88 -9.47
C MET A 208 3.82 -9.42 -10.84
N SER A 209 4.44 -10.30 -11.63
CA SER A 209 4.90 -9.92 -12.97
C SER A 209 3.78 -9.28 -13.78
N PHE A 210 2.55 -9.82 -13.76
CA PHE A 210 1.46 -9.19 -14.50
C PHE A 210 1.15 -7.76 -14.04
N ALA A 211 1.15 -7.49 -12.72
CA ALA A 211 0.82 -6.19 -12.11
C ALA A 211 2.06 -5.41 -11.64
N SER A 212 3.24 -5.71 -12.19
CA SER A 212 4.46 -4.97 -11.92
C SER A 212 4.35 -3.58 -12.58
N PRO A 213 4.92 -2.51 -12.01
CA PRO A 213 4.85 -1.17 -12.59
C PRO A 213 5.40 -1.05 -14.03
N TYR A 214 6.19 -2.03 -14.48
CA TYR A 214 6.76 -2.12 -15.83
C TYR A 214 5.81 -2.71 -16.88
N GLU A 215 4.72 -3.33 -16.45
CA GLU A 215 3.97 -4.30 -17.26
C GLU A 215 2.72 -3.69 -17.87
N GLU A 216 2.24 -4.31 -18.95
CA GLU A 216 1.13 -3.77 -19.75
C GLU A 216 -0.13 -3.61 -18.91
N SER A 217 -0.46 -4.58 -18.05
CA SER A 217 -1.68 -4.51 -17.23
C SER A 217 -1.68 -3.30 -16.30
N THR A 218 -0.53 -2.97 -15.71
CA THR A 218 -0.38 -1.76 -14.89
C THR A 218 -0.53 -0.50 -15.72
N ALA A 219 0.07 -0.46 -16.91
CA ALA A 219 -0.06 0.68 -17.82
C ALA A 219 -1.53 0.91 -18.24
N ARG A 220 -2.28 -0.15 -18.59
CA ARG A 220 -3.72 -0.03 -18.89
C ARG A 220 -4.54 0.41 -17.67
N THR A 221 -4.20 -0.10 -16.49
CA THR A 221 -4.84 0.27 -15.23
C THR A 221 -4.66 1.77 -14.96
N VAL A 222 -3.43 2.27 -15.05
CA VAL A 222 -3.14 3.70 -14.88
C VAL A 222 -3.92 4.55 -15.87
N VAL A 223 -3.93 4.17 -17.16
CA VAL A 223 -4.71 4.90 -18.19
C VAL A 223 -6.19 4.95 -17.84
N THR A 224 -6.79 3.80 -17.48
CA THR A 224 -8.23 3.69 -17.17
C THR A 224 -8.62 4.58 -16.00
N TYR A 225 -7.82 4.59 -14.93
CA TYR A 225 -8.12 5.37 -13.74
C TYR A 225 -7.95 6.86 -13.95
N ILE A 226 -6.88 7.26 -14.65
CA ILE A 226 -6.66 8.67 -14.98
C ILE A 226 -7.82 9.18 -15.83
N GLN A 227 -8.29 8.40 -16.81
CA GLN A 227 -9.44 8.78 -17.62
C GLN A 227 -10.71 8.94 -16.77
N ALA A 228 -11.01 7.97 -15.89
CA ALA A 228 -12.19 8.02 -15.03
C ALA A 228 -12.24 9.29 -14.16
N PHE A 229 -11.13 9.66 -13.50
CA PHE A 229 -11.08 10.81 -12.60
C PHE A 229 -10.83 12.16 -13.30
N CYS A 230 -10.30 12.16 -14.52
CA CYS A 230 -10.28 13.36 -15.36
C CYS A 230 -11.70 13.79 -15.76
N ASP A 231 -12.58 12.82 -16.04
CA ASP A 231 -13.98 13.09 -16.39
C ASP A 231 -14.83 13.42 -15.15
N GLU A 232 -14.51 12.80 -14.00
CA GLU A 232 -15.32 12.92 -12.80
C GLU A 232 -15.05 14.20 -11.99
N TYR A 233 -13.79 14.63 -11.86
CA TYR A 233 -13.42 15.74 -10.98
C TYR A 233 -13.15 17.02 -11.75
N SER A 234 -14.01 18.03 -11.54
CA SER A 234 -13.88 19.30 -12.26
C SER A 234 -12.56 20.02 -11.94
N ILE A 235 -12.01 19.83 -10.74
CA ILE A 235 -10.70 20.38 -10.35
C ILE A 235 -9.57 19.92 -11.28
N ASN A 236 -9.62 18.69 -11.81
CA ASN A 236 -8.60 18.19 -12.74
C ASN A 236 -8.61 18.94 -14.07
N THR A 237 -9.79 19.31 -14.58
CA THR A 237 -9.92 20.15 -15.77
C THR A 237 -9.45 21.58 -15.48
N GLN A 238 -9.89 22.17 -14.36
CA GLN A 238 -9.55 23.53 -13.96
C GLN A 238 -8.03 23.73 -13.79
N ASP A 239 -7.36 22.77 -13.15
CA ASP A 239 -5.91 22.77 -12.98
C ASP A 239 -5.18 22.68 -14.32
N SER A 240 -5.67 21.84 -15.23
CA SER A 240 -5.08 21.65 -16.55
C SER A 240 -5.21 22.92 -17.40
N ASP A 241 -6.39 23.56 -17.38
CA ASP A 241 -6.62 24.86 -18.03
C ASP A 241 -5.73 25.97 -17.43
N SER A 242 -5.38 25.83 -16.16
CA SER A 242 -4.47 26.73 -15.44
C SER A 242 -2.98 26.37 -15.61
N GLY A 243 -2.66 25.35 -16.41
CA GLY A 243 -1.28 24.92 -16.69
C GLY A 243 -0.60 24.18 -15.53
N ILE A 244 -1.36 23.67 -14.57
CA ILE A 244 -0.87 22.87 -13.44
C ILE A 244 -0.86 21.41 -13.92
N PRO A 245 0.30 20.76 -14.08
CA PRO A 245 0.37 19.40 -14.63
C PRO A 245 -0.17 18.36 -13.63
N GLY A 246 -0.36 17.10 -14.07
CA GLY A 246 -0.72 15.98 -13.20
C GLY A 246 -2.20 15.62 -13.23
N VAL A 247 -2.64 14.87 -12.22
CA VAL A 247 -4.04 14.46 -12.01
C VAL A 247 -4.21 14.11 -10.53
N LEU A 248 -5.36 14.47 -9.95
CA LEU A 248 -5.79 13.98 -8.65
C LEU A 248 -6.75 12.81 -8.86
N ILE A 249 -6.60 11.75 -8.08
CA ILE A 249 -7.47 10.56 -8.14
C ILE A 249 -8.09 10.27 -6.78
N GLY A 250 -9.25 9.60 -6.76
CA GLY A 250 -9.96 9.24 -5.53
C GLY A 250 -9.83 7.76 -5.19
N ARG A 251 -10.81 7.24 -4.45
CA ARG A 251 -10.94 5.81 -4.18
C ARG A 251 -11.50 5.09 -5.41
N TYR A 252 -12.72 5.36 -5.81
CA TYR A 252 -13.35 4.73 -6.98
C TYR A 252 -14.33 5.70 -7.64
N PRO A 253 -14.67 5.54 -8.94
CA PRO A 253 -15.62 6.42 -9.60
C PRO A 253 -17.02 6.33 -9.01
N GLY A 254 -17.68 7.48 -8.82
CA GLY A 254 -18.99 7.57 -8.20
C GLY A 254 -18.98 7.37 -6.68
N ASP A 255 -17.83 7.49 -6.02
CA ASP A 255 -17.74 7.63 -4.58
C ASP A 255 -18.63 8.79 -4.09
N THR A 256 -19.20 8.64 -2.90
CA THR A 256 -20.08 9.63 -2.25
C THR A 256 -19.63 10.01 -0.85
N TYR A 257 -18.64 9.30 -0.28
CA TYR A 257 -18.14 9.58 1.05
C TYR A 257 -17.50 10.97 1.11
N ALA A 258 -17.98 11.78 2.06
CA ALA A 258 -17.60 13.18 2.23
C ALA A 258 -17.68 14.05 0.94
N GLY A 259 -18.51 13.65 -0.03
CA GLY A 259 -18.66 14.35 -1.31
C GLY A 259 -18.04 13.63 -2.51
N GLY A 260 -17.31 12.53 -2.31
CA GLY A 260 -16.74 11.74 -3.40
C GLY A 260 -15.58 12.46 -4.08
N ASN A 261 -14.48 12.61 -3.35
CA ASN A 261 -13.40 13.51 -3.71
C ASN A 261 -12.12 12.77 -4.14
N PRO A 262 -11.16 13.46 -4.76
CA PRO A 262 -9.78 13.00 -4.78
C PRO A 262 -9.23 12.77 -3.36
N TRP A 263 -8.38 11.75 -3.22
CA TRP A 263 -7.70 11.40 -1.97
C TRP A 263 -6.21 11.68 -2.08
N VAL A 264 -5.63 12.24 -1.03
CA VAL A 264 -4.19 12.55 -0.99
C VAL A 264 -3.38 11.26 -1.13
N LEU A 265 -3.77 10.21 -0.40
CA LEU A 265 -3.06 8.94 -0.36
C LEU A 265 -3.10 8.19 -1.71
N THR A 266 -4.25 8.13 -2.40
CA THR A 266 -4.34 7.42 -3.69
C THR A 266 -3.64 8.21 -4.80
N THR A 267 -3.70 9.53 -4.75
CA THR A 267 -2.93 10.41 -5.65
C THR A 267 -1.41 10.21 -5.46
N ALA A 268 -0.93 10.10 -4.22
CA ALA A 268 0.47 9.79 -3.94
C ALA A 268 0.86 8.37 -4.38
N ALA A 269 -0.01 7.38 -4.16
CA ALA A 269 0.19 6.01 -4.62
C ALA A 269 0.34 5.93 -6.15
N LEU A 270 -0.47 6.69 -6.91
CA LEU A 270 -0.31 6.81 -8.37
C LEU A 270 1.06 7.37 -8.76
N ALA A 271 1.52 8.44 -8.09
CA ALA A 271 2.85 8.99 -8.35
C ALA A 271 3.94 7.94 -8.09
N GLN A 272 3.81 7.16 -7.02
CA GLN A 272 4.74 6.07 -6.71
C GLN A 272 4.79 5.01 -7.81
N VAL A 273 3.66 4.63 -8.41
CA VAL A 273 3.62 3.69 -9.55
C VAL A 273 4.44 4.23 -10.71
N PHE A 274 4.28 5.51 -11.07
CA PHE A 274 5.08 6.13 -12.14
C PHE A 274 6.59 6.10 -11.85
N TYR A 275 7.02 6.39 -10.62
CA TYR A 275 8.44 6.33 -10.27
C TYR A 275 9.00 4.92 -10.31
N ARG A 276 8.22 3.91 -9.90
CA ARG A 276 8.65 2.51 -9.98
C ARG A 276 8.74 2.04 -11.42
N ALA A 277 7.76 2.40 -12.26
CA ALA A 277 7.81 2.14 -13.70
C ALA A 277 9.07 2.78 -14.30
N ALA A 278 9.37 4.04 -13.97
CA ALA A 278 10.58 4.73 -14.41
C ALA A 278 11.87 4.01 -13.98
N PHE A 279 11.95 3.59 -12.70
CA PHE A 279 13.09 2.83 -12.18
C PHE A 279 13.29 1.51 -12.92
N GLN A 280 12.21 0.78 -13.18
CA GLN A 280 12.28 -0.48 -13.93
C GLN A 280 12.66 -0.24 -15.40
N THR A 281 12.12 0.78 -16.05
CA THR A 281 12.52 1.15 -17.42
C THR A 281 14.00 1.55 -17.52
N LYS A 282 14.51 2.28 -16.52
CA LYS A 282 15.94 2.60 -16.42
C LYS A 282 16.80 1.35 -16.21
N THR A 283 16.34 0.40 -15.40
CA THR A 283 17.09 -0.80 -15.00
C THR A 283 17.06 -1.91 -16.06
N PHE A 284 15.89 -2.18 -16.66
CA PHE A 284 15.65 -3.35 -17.50
C PHE A 284 15.50 -3.02 -19.00
N GLY A 285 15.36 -1.75 -19.36
CA GLY A 285 15.17 -1.32 -20.75
C GLY A 285 13.73 -0.89 -21.06
N LEU A 286 13.36 -0.86 -22.34
CA LEU A 286 12.00 -0.49 -22.74
C LEU A 286 11.00 -1.61 -22.38
N PRO A 287 9.82 -1.27 -21.83
CA PRO A 287 8.76 -2.24 -21.59
C PRO A 287 8.22 -2.81 -22.92
N SER A 288 7.32 -3.80 -22.85
CA SER A 288 6.73 -4.41 -24.05
C SER A 288 6.09 -3.36 -24.96
N GLU A 289 6.02 -3.62 -26.28
CA GLU A 289 5.39 -2.69 -27.23
C GLU A 289 3.95 -2.35 -26.82
N ALA A 290 3.21 -3.32 -26.29
CA ALA A 290 1.86 -3.12 -25.79
C ALA A 290 1.82 -2.17 -24.58
N ALA A 291 2.74 -2.30 -23.62
CA ALA A 291 2.85 -1.36 -22.51
C ALA A 291 3.21 0.06 -23.00
N GLN A 292 4.14 0.17 -23.95
CA GLN A 292 4.48 1.46 -24.57
C GLN A 292 3.27 2.10 -25.28
N GLU A 293 2.44 1.31 -25.95
CA GLU A 293 1.20 1.79 -26.56
C GLU A 293 0.25 2.38 -25.51
N GLN A 294 0.10 1.74 -24.35
CA GLN A 294 -0.71 2.30 -23.27
C GLN A 294 -0.14 3.60 -22.73
N TRP A 295 1.17 3.67 -22.46
CA TRP A 295 1.82 4.90 -22.02
C TRP A 295 1.69 6.04 -23.04
N SER A 296 1.66 5.72 -24.34
CA SER A 296 1.44 6.71 -25.39
C SER A 296 0.08 7.42 -25.29
N LYS A 297 -0.95 6.77 -24.72
CA LYS A 297 -2.27 7.38 -24.47
C LYS A 297 -2.21 8.49 -23.43
N LEU A 298 -1.17 8.52 -22.60
CA LEU A 298 -0.86 9.60 -21.65
C LEU A 298 0.18 10.59 -22.19
N GLY A 299 0.52 10.52 -23.48
CA GLY A 299 1.50 11.39 -24.11
C GLY A 299 2.97 10.97 -23.93
N ILE A 300 3.23 9.77 -23.41
CA ILE A 300 4.59 9.25 -23.24
C ILE A 300 4.99 8.48 -24.52
N THR A 301 5.53 9.19 -25.52
CA THR A 301 5.79 8.66 -26.88
C THR A 301 7.28 8.53 -27.21
N THR A 302 8.11 8.19 -26.24
CA THR A 302 9.58 8.22 -26.35
C THR A 302 10.17 6.95 -26.97
N SER A 303 11.30 7.07 -27.66
CA SER A 303 11.91 5.98 -28.44
C SER A 303 13.06 5.23 -27.76
N THR A 304 13.57 5.73 -26.64
CA THR A 304 14.66 5.09 -25.88
C THR A 304 14.26 4.84 -24.43
N SER A 305 14.87 3.84 -23.80
CA SER A 305 14.59 3.52 -22.39
C SER A 305 14.88 4.69 -21.45
N SER A 306 15.97 5.44 -21.70
CA SER A 306 16.33 6.63 -20.92
C SER A 306 15.27 7.74 -21.02
N GLU A 307 14.80 8.04 -22.24
CA GLU A 307 13.75 9.04 -22.46
C GLU A 307 12.42 8.60 -21.83
N MET A 308 12.05 7.33 -21.99
CA MET A 308 10.82 6.79 -21.41
C MET A 308 10.84 6.81 -19.89
N ALA A 309 11.95 6.36 -19.28
CA ALA A 309 12.13 6.41 -17.84
C ALA A 309 12.02 7.85 -17.31
N GLN A 310 12.63 8.81 -18.00
CA GLN A 310 12.52 10.23 -17.64
C GLN A 310 11.09 10.76 -17.78
N ALA A 311 10.36 10.37 -18.84
CA ALA A 311 8.98 10.78 -19.04
C ALA A 311 8.02 10.18 -17.98
N LEU A 312 8.21 8.92 -17.60
CA LEU A 312 7.49 8.27 -16.51
C LEU A 312 7.78 8.97 -15.17
N ALA A 313 9.04 9.24 -14.85
CA ALA A 313 9.41 9.98 -13.63
C ALA A 313 8.83 11.41 -13.63
N THR A 314 8.81 12.08 -14.78
CA THR A 314 8.20 13.41 -14.93
C THR A 314 6.68 13.36 -14.74
N SER A 315 6.04 12.24 -15.10
CA SER A 315 4.60 12.02 -14.85
C SER A 315 4.34 11.86 -13.35
N GLY A 316 5.19 11.13 -12.62
CA GLY A 316 5.17 11.08 -11.16
C GLY A 316 5.34 12.46 -10.52
N ASP A 317 6.31 13.26 -11.00
CA ASP A 317 6.53 14.64 -10.54
C ASP A 317 5.28 15.51 -10.78
N SER A 318 4.64 15.34 -11.92
CA SER A 318 3.42 16.07 -12.28
C SER A 318 2.28 15.80 -11.30
N VAL A 319 2.07 14.54 -10.92
CA VAL A 319 1.06 14.14 -9.93
C VAL A 319 1.36 14.75 -8.55
N LEU A 320 2.60 14.64 -8.06
CA LEU A 320 2.98 15.23 -6.77
C LEU A 320 2.93 16.76 -6.77
N LEU A 321 3.23 17.41 -7.90
CA LEU A 321 3.12 18.87 -8.03
C LEU A 321 1.66 19.34 -7.98
N ARG A 322 0.72 18.61 -8.59
CA ARG A 322 -0.72 18.91 -8.46
C ARG A 322 -1.20 18.70 -7.03
N LEU A 323 -0.81 17.60 -6.38
CA LEU A 323 -1.12 17.38 -4.97
C LEU A 323 -0.56 18.52 -4.11
N ALA A 324 0.72 18.87 -4.28
CA ALA A 324 1.38 19.94 -3.54
C ALA A 324 0.65 21.29 -3.70
N LYS A 325 0.15 21.60 -4.91
CA LYS A 325 -0.62 22.82 -5.17
C LYS A 325 -1.80 22.99 -4.20
N HIS A 326 -2.52 21.90 -3.92
CA HIS A 326 -3.75 21.91 -3.11
C HIS A 326 -3.51 21.79 -1.60
N VAL A 327 -2.32 21.35 -1.17
CA VAL A 327 -1.99 21.23 0.27
C VAL A 327 -1.07 22.35 0.78
N ASN A 328 -0.38 23.06 -0.11
CA ASN A 328 0.56 24.13 0.27
C ASN A 328 -0.13 25.32 0.97
N GLY A 329 -1.39 25.60 0.64
CA GLY A 329 -2.17 26.66 1.28
C GLY A 329 -2.39 26.43 2.78
N ASP A 330 -2.39 25.17 3.20
CA ASP A 330 -2.54 24.71 4.59
C ASP A 330 -1.21 24.48 5.31
N GLY A 331 -0.12 25.06 4.80
CA GLY A 331 1.22 24.84 5.36
C GLY A 331 1.75 23.43 5.12
N GLY A 332 1.24 22.72 4.11
CA GLY A 332 1.65 21.36 3.78
C GLY A 332 1.05 20.28 4.68
N ARG A 333 -0.02 20.61 5.43
CA ARG A 333 -0.85 19.60 6.11
C ARG A 333 -1.43 18.65 5.07
N LEU A 334 -1.40 17.35 5.32
CA LEU A 334 -1.94 16.33 4.41
C LEU A 334 -3.20 15.73 5.04
N ASP A 335 -4.35 16.21 4.60
CA ASP A 335 -5.66 15.70 5.02
C ASP A 335 -6.00 14.43 4.23
N GLU A 336 -7.16 13.84 4.49
CA GLU A 336 -7.62 12.65 3.77
C GLU A 336 -7.95 12.96 2.30
N GLN A 337 -8.69 14.06 2.06
CA GLN A 337 -9.29 14.38 0.76
C GLN A 337 -8.98 15.81 0.29
N ILE A 338 -9.13 16.02 -1.01
CA ILE A 338 -9.10 17.33 -1.67
C ILE A 338 -10.42 17.48 -2.41
N ASP A 339 -11.23 18.48 -2.08
CA ASP A 339 -12.55 18.70 -2.66
C ASP A 339 -12.51 18.73 -4.20
N ARG A 340 -13.38 17.92 -4.83
CA ARG A 340 -13.37 17.65 -6.27
C ARG A 340 -13.64 18.86 -7.17
N ASP A 341 -14.19 19.94 -6.62
CA ASP A 341 -14.58 21.12 -7.37
C ASP A 341 -13.75 22.36 -7.04
N SER A 342 -13.43 22.55 -5.77
CA SER A 342 -12.70 23.72 -5.27
C SER A 342 -11.20 23.50 -5.08
N GLY A 343 -10.75 22.25 -4.89
CA GLY A 343 -9.35 21.93 -4.57
C GLY A 343 -8.96 22.21 -3.12
N GLU A 344 -9.90 22.57 -2.24
CA GLU A 344 -9.64 22.77 -0.81
C GLU A 344 -9.53 21.42 -0.08
N GLN A 345 -8.69 21.33 0.95
CA GLN A 345 -8.59 20.10 1.74
C GLN A 345 -9.86 19.81 2.54
N ALA A 346 -10.20 18.51 2.67
CA ALA A 346 -11.45 18.05 3.27
C ALA A 346 -11.30 16.76 4.08
N SER A 347 -12.35 16.44 4.85
CA SER A 347 -12.45 15.25 5.71
C SER A 347 -11.43 15.22 6.86
N ALA A 348 -10.90 14.05 7.23
CA ALA A 348 -10.00 13.88 8.37
C ALA A 348 -8.70 14.69 8.18
N GLN A 349 -8.42 15.57 9.16
CA GLN A 349 -7.22 16.39 9.13
C GLN A 349 -5.98 15.59 9.51
N SER A 350 -4.86 15.87 8.85
CA SER A 350 -3.58 15.23 9.14
C SER A 350 -3.65 13.70 9.15
N LEU A 351 -4.26 13.10 8.14
CA LEU A 351 -4.40 11.65 8.06
C LEU A 351 -3.03 10.99 7.95
N THR A 352 -2.67 10.15 8.92
CA THR A 352 -1.37 9.46 8.98
C THR A 352 -1.03 8.71 7.69
N TRP A 353 -2.03 8.09 7.07
CA TRP A 353 -1.86 7.35 5.81
C TRP A 353 -1.50 8.28 4.63
N SER A 354 -2.11 9.48 4.55
CA SER A 354 -1.72 10.48 3.54
C SER A 354 -0.24 10.86 3.64
N TYR A 355 0.28 11.05 4.86
CA TYR A 355 1.71 11.30 5.05
C TYR A 355 2.57 10.09 4.64
N ALA A 356 2.17 8.88 5.00
CA ALA A 356 2.90 7.67 4.66
C ALA A 356 3.01 7.47 3.14
N GLU A 357 1.91 7.64 2.39
CA GLU A 357 1.94 7.47 0.93
C GLU A 357 2.75 8.57 0.23
N VAL A 358 2.70 9.83 0.69
CA VAL A 358 3.56 10.89 0.14
C VAL A 358 5.04 10.57 0.39
N LEU A 359 5.41 10.13 1.59
CA LEU A 359 6.79 9.73 1.91
C LEU A 359 7.23 8.52 1.05
N ASN A 360 6.35 7.54 0.84
CA ASN A 360 6.60 6.39 -0.03
C ASN A 360 6.83 6.78 -1.50
N ALA A 361 6.05 7.71 -2.02
CA ALA A 361 6.23 8.27 -3.36
C ALA A 361 7.55 9.05 -3.46
N MET A 362 7.88 9.87 -2.47
CA MET A 362 9.16 10.60 -2.41
C MET A 362 10.36 9.67 -2.31
N LYS A 363 10.25 8.55 -1.58
CA LYS A 363 11.31 7.53 -1.52
C LYS A 363 11.51 6.88 -2.89
N ALA A 364 10.44 6.46 -3.57
CA ALA A 364 10.53 5.89 -4.90
C ALA A 364 11.12 6.88 -5.92
N ARG A 365 10.76 8.17 -5.80
CA ARG A 365 11.37 9.25 -6.58
C ARG A 365 12.89 9.33 -6.33
N THR A 366 13.32 9.34 -5.08
CA THR A 366 14.74 9.35 -4.72
C THR A 366 15.48 8.13 -5.29
N ASP A 367 14.88 6.94 -5.21
CA ASP A 367 15.50 5.71 -5.73
C ASP A 367 15.69 5.74 -7.24
N TYR A 368 14.78 6.37 -7.99
CA TYR A 368 14.95 6.58 -9.43
C TYR A 368 16.12 7.53 -9.77
N PHE A 369 16.29 8.60 -9.00
CA PHE A 369 17.33 9.62 -9.23
C PHE A 369 18.69 9.29 -8.61
N ALA A 370 18.77 8.28 -7.75
CA ALA A 370 20.03 7.67 -7.32
C ALA A 370 20.76 7.02 -8.51
#